data_AF-A0A0D2JQD9-F1
#
_entry.id   AF-A0A0D2JQD9-F1
#
_cell.length_a   1.000
_cell.length_b   1.000
_cell.length_c   1.000
_cell.angle_alpha   90.00
_cell.angle_beta   90.00
_cell.angle_gamma   90.00
#
_symmetry.space_group_name_H-M   'P 1'
#
loop_
_entity.id
_entity.type
_entity.pdbx_description
1 polymer ?
#
loop_
_entity_poly.entity_id
_entity_poly.type
_entity_poly.pdbx_seq_one_letter_code
_entity_poly.pdbx_strand_id
1 'polypeptide(L)'
;MPSTRQFPFLIDPNNGKQLYESDDIINYLFTEYGDGQVPLSLRLGFLTTLTCGLGLAPRAGKGGKYVPSTVPEQPLTLWGYELSPFVVVVKEALSELELPYLQVTASRGSPKRQLLLEKRGTFQVPYLEDPNQGVYLFESSAIVKYLYDTYAKKG
;
A
#
# COMPACT_ATOMS: atom_id res chain seq x y z
N MET A 1 1.96 5.69 -31.40
CA MET A 1 1.40 5.11 -30.17
C MET A 1 1.72 6.05 -29.02
N PRO A 2 0.74 6.66 -28.37
CA PRO A 2 0.91 6.95 -26.95
C PRO A 2 -0.33 6.44 -26.20
N SER A 3 -0.33 5.15 -25.84
CA SER A 3 -1.20 4.70 -24.75
C SER A 3 -0.54 5.16 -23.46
N THR A 4 -0.93 6.35 -23.00
CA THR A 4 -0.64 6.81 -21.65
C THR A 4 -1.03 5.67 -20.71
N ARG A 5 -0.08 5.12 -19.95
CA ARG A 5 -0.38 4.07 -18.97
C ARG A 5 -1.30 4.71 -17.92
N GLN A 6 -2.58 4.40 -17.97
CA GLN A 6 -3.57 4.91 -17.03
C GLN A 6 -3.42 4.15 -15.70
N PHE A 7 -3.24 4.91 -14.63
CA PHE A 7 -3.27 4.41 -13.25
C PHE A 7 -4.24 5.28 -12.46
N PRO A 8 -4.92 4.73 -11.44
CA PRO A 8 -4.86 3.34 -10.97
C PRO A 8 -5.54 2.33 -11.92
N PHE A 9 -5.16 1.06 -11.80
CA PHE A 9 -5.80 -0.08 -12.48
C PHE A 9 -6.15 -1.15 -11.44
N LEU A 10 -7.39 -1.64 -11.48
CA LEU A 10 -7.88 -2.69 -10.58
C LEU A 10 -8.23 -3.93 -11.40
N ILE A 11 -7.78 -5.09 -10.92
CA ILE A 11 -8.26 -6.40 -11.35
C ILE A 11 -8.98 -7.03 -10.17
N ASP A 12 -10.22 -7.47 -10.39
CA ASP A 12 -10.97 -8.25 -9.44
C ASP A 12 -11.06 -9.73 -9.87
N PRO A 13 -10.36 -10.65 -9.18
CA PRO A 13 -10.38 -12.05 -9.54
C PRO A 13 -11.70 -12.75 -9.19
N ASN A 14 -12.55 -12.18 -8.33
CA ASN A 14 -13.79 -12.83 -7.89
C ASN A 14 -14.84 -12.88 -9.00
N ASN A 15 -14.83 -11.89 -9.90
CA ASN A 15 -15.78 -11.76 -11.01
C ASN A 15 -15.13 -11.40 -12.35
N GLY A 16 -13.80 -11.30 -12.40
CA GLY A 16 -13.04 -11.02 -13.62
C GLY A 16 -13.09 -9.57 -14.10
N LYS A 17 -13.67 -8.63 -13.32
CA LYS A 17 -13.73 -7.21 -13.69
C LYS A 17 -12.33 -6.59 -13.72
N GLN A 18 -12.11 -5.72 -14.71
CA GLN A 18 -10.88 -4.95 -14.89
C GLN A 18 -11.26 -3.49 -15.15
N LEU A 19 -10.74 -2.57 -14.34
CA LEU A 19 -11.18 -1.17 -14.31
C LEU A 19 -9.98 -0.23 -14.26
N TYR A 20 -10.04 0.84 -15.06
CA TYR A 20 -9.19 2.02 -14.94
C TYR A 20 -9.96 3.15 -14.24
N GLU A 21 -9.28 4.28 -13.98
CA GLU A 21 -9.82 5.50 -13.39
C GLU A 21 -10.26 5.35 -11.93
N SER A 22 -9.83 6.27 -11.06
CA SER A 22 -10.10 6.16 -9.63
C SER A 22 -11.59 6.20 -9.29
N ASP A 23 -12.37 7.03 -10.01
CA ASP A 23 -13.80 7.21 -9.73
C ASP A 23 -14.60 5.94 -10.07
N ASP A 24 -14.30 5.28 -11.18
CA ASP A 24 -14.94 4.01 -11.59
C ASP A 24 -14.58 2.88 -10.62
N ILE A 25 -13.30 2.80 -10.23
CA ILE A 25 -12.83 1.84 -9.23
C ILE A 25 -13.54 2.06 -7.89
N ILE A 26 -13.63 3.30 -7.40
CA ILE A 26 -14.30 3.61 -6.13
C ILE A 26 -15.78 3.25 -6.20
N ASN A 27 -16.49 3.67 -7.26
CA ASN A 27 -17.90 3.35 -7.45
C ASN A 27 -18.14 1.83 -7.49
N TYR A 28 -17.28 1.10 -8.21
CA TYR A 28 -17.32 -0.36 -8.26
C TYR A 28 -17.17 -0.99 -6.88
N LEU A 29 -16.14 -0.59 -6.11
CA LEU A 29 -15.87 -1.18 -4.79
C LEU A 29 -17.04 -0.99 -3.82
N PHE A 30 -17.68 0.20 -3.80
CA PHE A 30 -18.86 0.42 -2.97
C PHE A 30 -20.08 -0.36 -3.45
N THR A 31 -20.25 -0.52 -4.76
CA THR A 31 -21.38 -1.25 -5.33
C THR A 31 -21.27 -2.76 -5.09
N GLU A 32 -20.08 -3.33 -5.27
CA GLU A 32 -19.86 -4.77 -5.17
C GLU A 32 -19.61 -5.24 -3.74
N TYR A 33 -18.87 -4.47 -2.94
CA TYR A 33 -18.39 -4.87 -1.61
C TYR A 33 -18.84 -3.96 -0.46
N GLY A 34 -19.49 -2.83 -0.78
CA GLY A 34 -19.99 -1.88 0.20
C GLY A 34 -21.52 -1.87 0.28
N ASP A 35 -22.06 -0.72 0.69
CA ASP A 35 -23.50 -0.45 0.77
C ASP A 35 -24.05 0.25 -0.50
N GLY A 36 -23.24 0.35 -1.55
CA GLY A 36 -23.55 1.09 -2.78
C GLY A 36 -23.42 2.61 -2.68
N GLN A 37 -23.14 3.16 -1.49
CA GLN A 37 -23.10 4.60 -1.25
C GLN A 37 -21.67 5.10 -1.08
N VAL A 38 -21.06 5.61 -2.16
CA VAL A 38 -19.77 6.28 -2.03
C VAL A 38 -19.94 7.65 -1.34
N PRO A 39 -19.16 7.93 -0.28
CA PRO A 39 -19.14 9.23 0.39
C PRO A 39 -18.86 10.39 -0.56
N LEU A 40 -19.44 11.56 -0.28
CA LEU A 40 -19.25 12.76 -1.09
C LEU A 40 -17.76 13.10 -1.29
N SER A 41 -16.95 13.00 -0.24
CA SER A 41 -15.50 13.27 -0.29
C SER A 41 -14.73 12.42 -1.29
N LEU A 42 -15.27 11.27 -1.73
CA LEU A 42 -14.67 10.39 -2.72
C LEU A 42 -15.32 10.51 -4.11
N ARG A 43 -16.36 11.35 -4.26
CA ARG A 43 -17.08 11.60 -5.52
C ARG A 43 -16.87 13.02 -6.08
N LEU A 44 -15.97 13.83 -5.51
CA LEU A 44 -15.73 15.22 -5.96
C LEU A 44 -14.75 15.32 -7.16
N GLY A 45 -14.32 14.21 -7.75
CA GLY A 45 -13.43 14.16 -8.91
C GLY A 45 -12.14 14.96 -8.70
N PHE A 46 -11.91 15.98 -9.54
CA PHE A 46 -10.70 16.83 -9.51
C PHE A 46 -10.41 17.46 -8.14
N LEU A 47 -11.44 17.83 -7.36
CA LEU A 47 -11.24 18.40 -6.03
C LEU A 47 -10.66 17.35 -5.06
N THR A 48 -11.09 16.09 -5.17
CA THR A 48 -10.50 14.97 -4.43
C THR A 48 -9.02 14.83 -4.79
N THR A 49 -8.70 14.83 -6.08
CA THR A 49 -7.30 14.75 -6.55
C THR A 49 -6.43 15.87 -6.02
N LEU A 50 -6.92 17.11 -6.05
CA LEU A 50 -6.19 18.28 -5.54
C LEU A 50 -5.91 18.16 -4.04
N THR A 51 -6.92 17.80 -3.24
CA THR A 51 -6.77 17.69 -1.78
C THR A 51 -5.85 16.54 -1.38
N CYS A 52 -5.92 15.39 -2.07
CA CYS A 52 -4.94 14.31 -1.92
C CYS A 52 -3.52 14.77 -2.22
N GLY A 53 -3.33 15.53 -3.32
CA GLY A 53 -2.02 16.10 -3.68
C GLY A 53 -1.46 17.04 -2.61
N LEU A 54 -2.29 17.93 -2.05
CA LEU A 54 -1.90 18.82 -0.95
C LEU A 54 -1.53 18.05 0.32
N GLY A 55 -2.26 16.97 0.64
CA GLY A 55 -1.94 16.11 1.78
C GLY A 55 -0.57 15.42 1.67
N LEU A 56 -0.11 15.15 0.44
CA LEU A 56 1.19 14.55 0.17
C LEU A 56 2.34 15.57 0.07
N ALA A 57 2.05 16.87 0.00
CA ALA A 57 3.08 17.90 -0.18
C ALA A 57 4.22 17.83 0.86
N PRO A 58 3.98 17.58 2.16
CA PRO A 58 5.05 17.44 3.15
C PRO A 58 5.98 16.23 2.90
N ARG A 59 5.57 15.27 2.06
CA ARG A 59 6.39 14.10 1.69
C ARG A 59 7.41 14.41 0.60
N ALA A 60 7.34 15.58 -0.04
CA ALA A 60 8.33 16.04 -1.02
C ALA A 60 8.64 15.02 -2.13
N GLY A 61 7.64 14.24 -2.57
CA GLY A 61 7.79 13.24 -3.64
C GLY A 61 8.44 11.92 -3.23
N LYS A 62 8.65 11.66 -1.93
CA LYS A 62 9.04 10.33 -1.43
C LYS A 62 8.08 9.24 -1.91
N GLY A 63 8.60 8.06 -2.22
CA GLY A 63 7.84 7.00 -2.87
C GLY A 63 7.71 7.10 -4.38
N GLY A 64 8.03 8.25 -4.98
CA GLY A 64 7.74 8.55 -6.39
C GLY A 64 8.89 8.35 -7.38
N LYS A 65 10.08 7.94 -6.93
CA LYS A 65 11.25 7.72 -7.78
C LYS A 65 11.86 6.35 -7.54
N TYR A 66 12.10 5.62 -8.62
CA TYR A 66 12.74 4.31 -8.57
C TYR A 66 14.17 4.39 -8.02
N VAL A 67 14.51 3.43 -7.16
CA VAL A 67 15.84 3.15 -6.66
C VAL A 67 16.23 1.74 -7.15
N PRO A 68 17.38 1.59 -7.85
CA PRO A 68 17.85 0.30 -8.31
C PRO A 68 17.83 -0.76 -7.21
N SER A 69 17.14 -1.87 -7.46
CA SER A 69 16.90 -2.93 -6.47
C SER A 69 17.01 -4.33 -7.06
N THR A 70 17.07 -5.31 -6.18
CA THR A 70 16.93 -6.74 -6.50
C THR A 70 15.52 -7.18 -6.14
N VAL A 71 14.80 -7.74 -7.12
CA VAL A 71 13.43 -8.23 -6.90
C VAL A 71 13.48 -9.52 -6.08
N PRO A 72 12.72 -9.62 -4.97
CA PRO A 72 12.63 -10.85 -4.17
C PRO A 72 11.92 -11.97 -4.95
N GLU A 73 12.25 -13.22 -4.63
CA GLU A 73 11.60 -14.40 -5.25
C GLU A 73 10.13 -14.53 -4.84
N GLN A 74 9.81 -14.19 -3.59
CA GLN A 74 8.46 -14.19 -3.04
C GLN A 74 8.06 -12.79 -2.56
N PRO A 75 6.78 -12.40 -2.73
CA PRO A 75 6.31 -11.11 -2.24
C PRO A 75 6.41 -11.04 -0.71
N LEU A 76 6.80 -9.87 -0.21
CA LEU A 76 6.78 -9.58 1.23
C LEU A 76 5.33 -9.42 1.71
N THR A 77 5.10 -9.42 3.01
CA THR A 77 3.78 -9.10 3.59
C THR A 77 3.87 -7.90 4.52
N LEU A 78 3.06 -6.87 4.25
CA LEU A 78 2.96 -5.67 5.09
C LEU A 78 1.60 -5.62 5.78
N TRP A 79 1.60 -5.69 7.11
CA TRP A 79 0.43 -5.44 7.94
C TRP A 79 0.36 -3.96 8.29
N GLY A 80 -0.75 -3.31 7.98
CA GLY A 80 -0.91 -1.86 8.16
C GLY A 80 -2.23 -1.33 7.62
N TYR A 81 -2.39 -0.02 7.59
CA TYR A 81 -3.53 0.66 6.95
C TYR A 81 -3.10 2.07 6.51
N GLU A 82 -3.74 2.59 5.45
CA GLU A 82 -3.27 3.80 4.73
C GLU A 82 -3.13 5.05 5.61
N LEU A 83 -4.01 5.25 6.59
CA LEU A 83 -4.00 6.45 7.42
C LEU A 83 -2.87 6.47 8.48
N SER A 84 -2.14 5.37 8.67
CA SER A 84 -1.01 5.35 9.61
C SER A 84 0.22 6.03 9.00
N PRO A 85 0.76 7.11 9.59
CA PRO A 85 1.95 7.78 9.06
C PRO A 85 3.17 6.85 9.02
N PHE A 86 3.27 5.91 9.96
CA PHE A 86 4.35 4.92 10.00
C PHE A 86 4.24 3.85 8.91
N VAL A 87 3.02 3.53 8.47
CA VAL A 87 2.81 2.62 7.33
C VAL A 87 3.14 3.33 6.02
N VAL A 88 2.76 4.61 5.89
CA VAL A 88 3.08 5.44 4.71
C VAL A 88 4.58 5.45 4.44
N VAL A 89 5.43 5.68 5.45
CA VAL A 89 6.90 5.72 5.23
C VAL A 89 7.48 4.36 4.80
N VAL A 90 6.89 3.24 5.23
CA VAL A 90 7.30 1.91 4.77
C VAL A 90 6.85 1.68 3.33
N LYS A 91 5.61 2.09 2.97
CA LYS A 91 5.10 1.99 1.61
C LYS A 91 5.87 2.87 0.62
N GLU A 92 6.37 4.02 1.06
CA GLU A 92 7.30 4.84 0.27
C GLU A 92 8.56 4.04 -0.08
N ALA A 93 9.21 3.39 0.90
CA ALA A 93 10.39 2.57 0.64
C ALA A 93 10.10 1.37 -0.28
N LEU A 94 8.98 0.67 -0.06
CA LEU A 94 8.54 -0.43 -0.94
C LEU A 94 8.29 0.04 -2.37
N SER A 95 7.72 1.24 -2.53
CA SER A 95 7.44 1.86 -3.84
C SER A 95 8.73 2.29 -4.54
N GLU A 96 9.65 2.95 -3.84
CA GLU A 96 10.95 3.37 -4.41
C GLU A 96 11.77 2.16 -4.87
N LEU A 97 11.77 1.07 -4.09
CA LEU A 97 12.51 -0.16 -4.41
C LEU A 97 11.74 -1.10 -5.36
N GLU A 98 10.50 -0.75 -5.76
CA GLU A 98 9.60 -1.58 -6.58
C GLU A 98 9.48 -3.02 -6.08
N LEU A 99 9.41 -3.21 -4.75
CA LEU A 99 9.31 -4.53 -4.15
C LEU A 99 7.85 -5.02 -4.19
N PRO A 100 7.57 -6.25 -4.68
CA PRO A 100 6.23 -6.82 -4.62
C PRO A 100 5.88 -7.17 -3.17
N TYR A 101 4.66 -6.81 -2.74
CA TYR A 101 4.17 -7.13 -1.40
C TYR A 101 2.66 -7.36 -1.36
N LEU A 102 2.23 -8.18 -0.41
CA LEU A 102 0.85 -8.34 0.01
C LEU A 102 0.54 -7.32 1.13
N GLN A 103 -0.43 -6.45 0.92
CA GLN A 103 -0.94 -5.58 1.98
C GLN A 103 -2.04 -6.29 2.78
N VAL A 104 -1.80 -6.51 4.07
CA VAL A 104 -2.84 -6.97 5.01
C VAL A 104 -3.42 -5.76 5.74
N THR A 105 -4.54 -5.25 5.24
CA THR A 105 -5.20 -4.06 5.79
C THR A 105 -5.85 -4.33 7.15
N ALA A 106 -5.29 -3.76 8.22
CA ALA A 106 -5.75 -3.93 9.61
C ALA A 106 -6.17 -2.58 10.24
N SER A 107 -7.11 -1.89 9.59
CA SER A 107 -7.71 -0.63 10.06
C SER A 107 -8.39 -0.78 11.42
N ARG A 108 -8.67 0.35 12.09
CA ARG A 108 -9.36 0.36 13.39
C ARG A 108 -10.70 -0.40 13.30
N GLY A 109 -10.93 -1.32 14.23
CA GLY A 109 -12.12 -2.18 14.24
C GLY A 109 -12.02 -3.45 13.38
N SER A 110 -10.96 -3.63 12.58
CA SER A 110 -10.78 -4.84 11.76
C SER A 110 -10.49 -6.09 12.64
N PRO A 111 -11.11 -7.25 12.35
CA PRO A 111 -10.78 -8.51 13.02
C PRO A 111 -9.34 -8.97 12.73
N LYS A 112 -8.72 -8.50 11.64
CA LYS A 112 -7.32 -8.80 11.31
C LYS A 112 -6.32 -8.29 12.35
N ARG A 113 -6.72 -7.32 13.18
CA ARG A 113 -5.91 -6.87 14.32
C ARG A 113 -5.73 -7.98 15.35
N GLN A 114 -6.79 -8.75 15.60
CA GLN A 114 -6.76 -9.90 16.49
C GLN A 114 -5.87 -11.01 15.91
N LEU A 115 -5.94 -11.25 14.59
CA LEU A 115 -5.06 -12.23 13.93
C LEU A 115 -3.57 -11.89 14.12
N LEU A 116 -3.19 -10.61 13.99
CA LEU A 116 -1.81 -10.19 14.23
C LEU A 116 -1.42 -10.34 15.70
N LEU A 117 -2.33 -9.97 16.62
CA LEU A 117 -2.13 -10.14 18.07
C LEU A 117 -1.90 -11.61 18.45
N GLU A 118 -2.72 -12.52 17.92
CA GLU A 118 -2.57 -13.97 18.15
C GLU A 118 -1.28 -14.50 17.54
N LYS A 119 -0.92 -14.01 16.35
CA LYS A 119 0.30 -14.42 15.65
C LYS A 119 1.58 -13.97 16.36
N ARG A 120 1.60 -12.78 16.97
CA ARG A 120 2.83 -12.12 17.45
C ARG A 120 2.81 -11.70 18.91
N GLY A 121 1.73 -11.94 19.64
CA GLY A 121 1.56 -11.54 21.03
C GLY A 121 1.34 -10.04 21.25
N THR A 122 1.46 -9.21 20.21
CA THR A 122 1.17 -7.77 20.24
C THR A 122 0.57 -7.31 18.93
N PHE A 123 -0.25 -6.26 18.99
CA PHE A 123 -0.68 -5.53 17.80
C PHE A 123 0.10 -4.23 17.69
N GLN A 124 0.97 -4.16 16.69
CA GLN A 124 1.67 -2.94 16.30
C GLN A 124 1.80 -2.91 14.78
N VAL A 125 1.64 -1.72 14.19
CA VAL A 125 1.81 -1.50 12.74
C VAL A 125 2.72 -0.29 12.51
N PRO A 126 3.54 -0.28 11.44
CA PRO A 126 3.70 -1.34 10.44
C PRO A 126 4.35 -2.60 11.03
N TYR A 127 3.98 -3.75 10.47
CA TYR A 127 4.62 -5.02 10.74
C TYR A 127 4.89 -5.71 9.40
N LEU A 128 6.16 -6.02 9.14
CA LEU A 128 6.64 -6.59 7.87
C LEU A 128 7.04 -8.06 8.07
N GLU A 129 6.66 -8.90 7.13
CA GLU A 129 7.15 -10.28 7.01
C GLU A 129 7.87 -10.44 5.68
N ASP A 130 9.10 -10.94 5.74
CA ASP A 130 9.89 -11.26 4.57
C ASP A 130 10.22 -12.76 4.57
N PRO A 131 9.51 -13.56 3.75
CA PRO A 131 9.75 -15.00 3.67
C PRO A 131 11.08 -15.34 3.00
N ASN A 132 11.67 -14.43 2.21
CA ASN A 132 12.92 -14.67 1.49
C ASN A 132 14.14 -14.68 2.42
N GLN A 133 14.04 -13.97 3.54
CA GLN A 133 15.11 -13.90 4.56
C GLN A 133 14.70 -14.54 5.89
N GLY A 134 13.45 -14.98 6.04
CA GLY A 134 12.91 -15.46 7.31
C GLY A 134 12.81 -14.36 8.38
N VAL A 135 12.63 -13.11 7.95
CA VAL A 135 12.67 -11.92 8.82
C VAL A 135 11.27 -11.40 9.09
N TYR A 136 11.03 -10.97 10.34
CA TYR A 136 9.80 -10.33 10.77
C TYR A 136 10.14 -9.10 11.61
N LEU A 137 9.62 -7.94 11.23
CA LEU A 137 10.03 -6.67 11.82
C LEU A 137 8.83 -5.82 12.21
N PHE A 138 8.93 -5.23 13.39
CA PHE A 138 8.18 -4.04 13.79
C PHE A 138 9.06 -2.80 13.59
N GLU A 139 8.54 -1.63 13.98
CA GLU A 139 9.20 -0.32 13.88
C GLU A 139 9.46 0.15 12.44
N SER A 140 8.80 1.24 12.04
CA SER A 140 8.88 1.72 10.66
C SER A 140 10.30 2.08 10.23
N SER A 141 11.12 2.67 11.12
CA SER A 141 12.51 3.01 10.81
C SER A 141 13.40 1.79 10.61
N ALA A 142 13.22 0.75 11.43
CA ALA A 142 13.93 -0.51 11.29
C ALA A 142 13.54 -1.24 10.00
N ILE A 143 12.24 -1.27 9.69
CA ILE A 143 11.72 -1.83 8.44
C ILE A 143 12.31 -1.09 7.23
N VAL A 144 12.25 0.24 7.20
CA VAL A 144 12.80 1.03 6.09
C VAL A 144 14.29 0.74 5.92
N LYS A 145 15.06 0.78 7.00
CA LYS A 145 16.49 0.46 6.95
C LYS A 145 16.76 -0.94 6.38
N TYR A 146 16.04 -1.94 6.87
CA TYR A 146 16.14 -3.31 6.39
C TYR A 146 15.88 -3.42 4.87
N LEU A 147 14.80 -2.81 4.38
CA LEU A 147 14.45 -2.88 2.96
C LEU A 147 15.56 -2.34 2.06
N TYR A 148 16.15 -1.19 2.40
CA TYR A 148 17.27 -0.65 1.62
C TYR A 148 18.55 -1.48 1.78
N ASP A 149 18.90 -1.92 3.00
CA ASP A 149 20.12 -2.70 3.23
C ASP A 149 20.08 -4.05 2.49
N THR A 150 18.91 -4.68 2.43
CA THR A 150 18.73 -6.02 1.84
C THR A 150 18.51 -5.97 0.33
N TYR A 151 17.70 -5.02 -0.17
CA TYR A 151 17.22 -5.06 -1.56
C TYR A 151 17.76 -3.96 -2.46
N ALA A 152 18.26 -2.83 -1.92
CA ALA A 152 18.83 -1.80 -2.78
C ALA A 152 20.15 -2.30 -3.38
N LYS A 153 20.34 -2.10 -4.68
CA LYS A 153 21.63 -2.35 -5.32
C LYS A 153 22.59 -1.24 -4.88
N LYS A 154 23.76 -1.64 -4.38
CA LYS A 154 24.85 -0.70 -4.13
C LYS A 154 25.36 -0.22 -5.49
N GLY A 155 25.31 1.09 -5.70
CA GLY A 155 25.93 1.75 -6.85
C GLY A 155 27.45 1.71 -6.77
#